data_AF-A0AAE9YXC7-F1
#
_entry.id   AF-A0AAE9YXC7-F1
#
_cell.length_a   1.000
_cell.length_b   1.000
_cell.length_c   1.000
_cell.angle_alpha   90.00
_cell.angle_beta   90.00
_cell.angle_gamma   90.00
#
_symmetry.space_group_name_H-M   'P 1'
#
loop_
_entity.id
_entity.type
_entity.pdbx_description
1 polymer ?
#
loop_
_entity_poly.entity_id
_entity_poly.type
_entity_poly.pdbx_seq_one_letter_code
_entity_poly.pdbx_strand_id
1 'polypeptide(L)'
;MREKRRILANTDIAEIVLGAPRGHQHLRATIKLHTGEELILQEATVANLVRAYVGIKTHPQKKGCRLVGRELSEGAKKKEFAAWQLLEKEDGTGN
;
A
#
# COMPACT_ATOMS: atom_id res chain seq x y z
N MET A 1 -16.94 -7.25 15.43
CA MET A 1 -15.91 -6.30 15.92
C MET A 1 -16.23 -4.93 15.38
N ARG A 2 -16.19 -3.88 16.22
CA ARG A 2 -16.42 -2.49 15.77
C ARG A 2 -15.17 -2.03 15.01
N GLU A 3 -15.33 -1.55 13.79
CA GLU A 3 -14.19 -1.06 12.99
C GLU A 3 -13.55 0.15 13.68
N LYS A 4 -12.29 0.01 14.11
CA LYS A 4 -11.50 1.14 14.61
C LYS A 4 -10.89 1.86 13.40
N ARG A 5 -11.51 2.97 12.99
CA ARG A 5 -11.04 3.81 11.89
C ARG A 5 -10.26 5.00 12.43
N ARG A 6 -9.14 5.30 11.80
CA ARG A 6 -8.36 6.52 12.04
C ARG A 6 -8.11 7.20 10.71
N ILE A 7 -8.32 8.51 10.67
CA ILE A 7 -7.97 9.36 9.54
C ILE A 7 -6.75 10.16 9.99
N LEU A 8 -5.73 10.20 9.14
CA LEU A 8 -4.54 11.03 9.32
C LEU A 8 -4.63 12.16 8.30
N ALA A 9 -4.79 13.39 8.79
CA ALA A 9 -4.61 14.58 7.98
C ALA A 9 -3.11 14.81 7.73
N ASN A 10 -2.78 15.59 6.71
CA ASN A 10 -1.37 15.94 6.45
C ASN A 10 -0.74 16.69 7.64
N THR A 11 -1.54 17.45 8.39
CA THR A 11 -1.14 18.15 9.62
C THR A 11 -0.85 17.23 10.81
N ASP A 12 -1.24 15.95 10.73
CA ASP A 12 -0.88 14.96 11.75
C ASP A 12 0.49 14.35 11.48
N ILE A 13 0.99 14.47 10.25
CA ILE A 13 2.26 13.88 9.79
C ILE A 13 3.41 14.84 10.08
N ALA A 14 4.33 14.40 10.94
CA ALA A 14 5.55 15.15 11.25
C ALA A 14 6.64 14.96 10.17
N GLU A 15 6.81 13.72 9.69
CA GLU A 15 7.87 13.37 8.74
C GLU A 15 7.48 12.11 7.95
N ILE A 16 7.89 12.05 6.67
CA ILE A 16 7.90 10.81 5.89
C ILE A 16 9.33 10.56 5.40
N VAL A 17 9.88 9.41 5.78
CA VAL A 17 11.20 8.95 5.31
C VAL A 17 11.00 7.75 4.39
N LEU A 18 11.50 7.87 3.15
CA LEU A 18 11.55 6.77 2.21
C LEU A 18 13.02 6.39 1.96
N GLY A 19 13.40 5.17 2.34
CA GLY A 19 14.77 4.71 2.16
C GLY A 19 14.94 3.24 2.51
N ALA A 20 16.05 2.65 2.04
CA ALA A 20 16.43 1.31 2.43
C ALA A 20 17.12 1.36 3.82
N PRO A 21 16.67 0.58 4.82
CA PRO A 21 17.42 0.49 6.06
C PRO A 21 18.79 -0.15 5.83
N ARG A 22 19.76 0.14 6.71
CA ARG A 22 21.13 -0.38 6.59
C ARG A 22 21.12 -1.90 6.45
N GLY A 23 21.76 -2.42 5.39
CA GLY A 23 21.86 -3.86 5.13
C GLY A 23 20.64 -4.50 4.44
N HIS A 24 19.63 -3.71 4.06
CA HIS A 24 18.48 -4.21 3.31
C HIS A 24 18.44 -3.64 1.89
N GLN A 25 17.95 -4.45 0.95
CA GLN A 25 17.83 -4.05 -0.46
C GLN A 25 16.53 -3.29 -0.76
N HIS A 26 15.48 -3.53 0.04
CA HIS A 26 14.16 -2.96 -0.20
C HIS A 26 13.91 -1.71 0.64
N LEU A 27 13.19 -0.77 0.04
CA LEU A 27 12.71 0.44 0.68
C LEU A 27 11.77 0.16 1.86
N ARG A 28 11.74 1.12 2.77
CA ARG A 28 10.72 1.29 3.80
C ARG A 28 10.22 2.72 3.73
N ALA A 29 8.91 2.88 3.91
CA ALA A 29 8.30 4.18 4.14
C ALA A 29 7.95 4.29 5.62
N THR A 30 8.66 5.15 6.35
CA THR A 30 8.38 5.46 7.75
C THR A 30 7.60 6.77 7.79
N ILE A 31 6.38 6.73 8.33
CA ILE A 31 5.52 7.89 8.54
C ILE A 31 5.50 8.16 10.04
N LYS A 32 6.06 9.30 10.45
CA LYS A 32 6.07 9.74 11.85
C LYS A 32 4.95 10.73 12.07
N LEU A 33 4.21 10.56 13.15
CA LEU A 33 3.13 11.45 13.55
C LEU A 33 3.62 12.43 14.61
N HIS A 34 2.99 13.61 14.71
CA HIS A 34 3.30 14.58 15.78
C HIS A 34 3.04 14.02 17.19
N THR A 35 2.23 12.96 17.31
CA THR A 35 2.01 12.24 18.58
C THR A 35 3.19 11.36 19.00
N GLY A 36 4.22 11.20 18.16
CA GLY A 36 5.36 10.31 18.39
C GLY A 36 5.14 8.86 17.92
N GLU A 37 4.00 8.55 17.32
CA GLU A 37 3.74 7.24 16.72
C GLU A 37 4.40 7.12 15.34
N GLU A 38 4.92 5.93 15.02
CA GLU A 38 5.51 5.63 13.72
C GLU A 38 4.77 4.49 13.01
N LEU A 39 4.47 4.70 11.73
CA LEU A 39 3.94 3.69 10.82
C LEU A 39 5.00 3.33 9.79
N ILE A 40 5.46 2.07 9.78
CA ILE A 40 6.49 1.61 8.84
C ILE A 40 5.85 0.66 7.83
N LEU A 41 5.90 1.03 6.55
CA LEU A 41 5.39 0.23 5.44
C LEU A 41 6.54 -0.44 4.70
N GLN A 42 6.31 -1.70 4.31
CA GLN A 42 7.22 -2.43 3.42
C GLN A 42 7.09 -1.93 1.97
N GLU A 43 8.16 -2.07 1.19
CA GLU A 43 8.20 -1.69 -0.23
C GLU A 43 7.00 -2.23 -1.02
N ALA A 44 6.65 -3.50 -0.86
CA ALA A 44 5.52 -4.11 -1.56
C ALA A 44 4.18 -3.41 -1.23
N THR A 45 3.97 -3.01 0.02
CA THR A 45 2.77 -2.26 0.43
C THR A 45 2.73 -0.89 -0.22
N VAL A 46 3.85 -0.17 -0.23
CA VAL A 46 3.98 1.16 -0.86
C VAL A 46 3.76 1.04 -2.37
N ALA A 47 4.41 0.09 -3.03
CA ALA A 47 4.28 -0.14 -4.47
C ALA A 47 2.83 -0.43 -4.87
N ASN A 48 2.13 -1.25 -4.09
CA ASN A 48 0.72 -1.55 -4.31
C ASN A 48 -0.17 -0.31 -4.14
N LEU A 49 0.06 0.51 -3.10
CA LEU A 49 -0.65 1.77 -2.88
C LEU A 49 -0.41 2.77 -4.02
N VAL A 50 0.85 2.98 -4.41
CA VAL A 50 1.23 3.92 -5.46
C VAL A 50 0.61 3.52 -6.79
N ARG A 51 0.65 2.23 -7.17
CA ARG A 51 0.02 1.73 -8.40
C ARG A 51 -1.49 1.99 -8.40
N ALA A 52 -2.18 1.73 -7.28
CA ALA A 52 -3.61 1.99 -7.17
C ALA A 52 -3.92 3.51 -7.28
N TYR A 53 -3.15 4.35 -6.60
CA TYR A 53 -3.30 5.80 -6.67
C TYR A 53 -3.11 6.34 -8.10
N VAL A 54 -1.99 5.96 -8.74
CA VAL A 54 -1.70 6.34 -10.13
C VAL A 54 -2.82 5.85 -11.04
N GLY A 55 -3.22 4.57 -10.93
CA GLY A 55 -4.28 3.98 -11.73
C GLY A 55 -5.62 4.71 -11.61
N ILE A 56 -6.01 5.19 -10.42
CA ILE A 56 -7.22 6.01 -10.25
C ILE A 56 -7.02 7.39 -10.89
N LYS A 57 -5.87 8.03 -10.66
CA LYS A 57 -5.64 9.41 -11.13
C LYS A 57 -5.43 9.52 -12.64
N THR A 58 -4.94 8.47 -13.28
CA THR A 58 -4.63 8.48 -14.72
C THR A 58 -5.68 7.79 -15.58
N HIS A 59 -6.65 7.08 -14.99
CA HIS A 59 -7.69 6.38 -15.76
C HIS A 59 -8.98 7.21 -15.81
N PRO A 60 -9.52 7.54 -16.99
CA PRO A 60 -10.59 8.53 -17.14
C PRO A 60 -11.92 8.14 -16.47
N GLN A 61 -12.15 6.84 -16.27
CA GLN A 61 -13.40 6.31 -15.70
C GLN A 61 -13.24 5.67 -14.31
N LYS A 62 -12.01 5.40 -13.84
CA LYS A 62 -11.79 4.63 -12.62
C LYS A 62 -11.86 5.56 -11.40
N LYS A 63 -12.86 5.36 -10.55
CA LYS A 63 -13.11 6.23 -9.37
C LYS A 63 -12.55 5.68 -8.06
N GLY A 64 -12.17 4.41 -8.04
CA GLY A 64 -11.69 3.73 -6.84
C GLY A 64 -10.91 2.47 -7.17
N CYS A 65 -10.20 1.96 -6.18
CA CYS A 65 -9.47 0.72 -6.24
C CYS A 65 -9.43 0.10 -4.84
N ARG A 66 -9.95 -1.12 -4.71
CA ARG A 66 -9.86 -1.88 -3.46
C ARG A 66 -8.80 -2.96 -3.63
N LEU A 67 -7.74 -2.87 -2.84
CA LEU A 67 -6.71 -3.90 -2.79
C LEU A 67 -6.94 -4.80 -1.58
N VAL A 68 -6.87 -6.12 -1.80
CA VAL A 68 -7.06 -7.13 -0.75
C VAL A 68 -5.85 -8.04 -0.71
N GLY A 69 -5.40 -8.34 0.52
CA GLY A 69 -4.30 -9.25 0.78
C GLY A 69 -4.67 -10.67 0.39
N ARG A 70 -3.79 -11.29 -0.40
CA ARG A 70 -3.85 -12.71 -0.72
C ARG A 70 -2.45 -13.25 -0.93
N GLU A 71 -2.28 -14.51 -0.62
CA GLU A 71 -1.07 -15.25 -0.93
C GLU A 71 -1.16 -15.80 -2.36
N LEU A 72 -0.12 -15.57 -3.15
CA LEU A 72 0.02 -16.09 -4.50
C LEU A 72 0.96 -17.30 -4.48
N SER A 73 0.60 -18.33 -5.24
CA SER A 73 1.50 -19.45 -5.53
C SER A 73 2.67 -19.00 -6.40
N GLU A 74 3.78 -19.75 -6.38
CA GLU A 74 4.99 -19.42 -7.16
C GLU A 74 4.72 -19.27 -8.67
N GLY A 75 3.79 -20.06 -9.24
CA GLY A 75 3.41 -19.94 -10.64
C GLY A 75 2.53 -18.73 -10.97
N ALA A 76 1.90 -18.11 -9.96
CA ALA A 76 0.99 -16.98 -10.12
C ALA A 76 1.66 -15.62 -9.88
N LYS A 77 2.93 -15.61 -9.45
CA LYS A 77 3.71 -14.39 -9.23
C LYS A 77 4.97 -14.35 -10.10
N LYS A 78 5.44 -13.15 -10.41
CA LYS A 78 6.76 -12.97 -11.01
C LYS A 78 7.84 -13.30 -9.97
N LYS A 79 8.98 -13.82 -10.43
CA LYS A 79 10.06 -14.34 -9.56
C LYS A 79 10.52 -13.37 -8.47
N GLU A 80 10.53 -12.07 -8.77
CA GLU A 80 11.01 -11.02 -7.86
C GLU A 80 9.94 -10.52 -6.87
N PHE A 81 8.72 -11.03 -6.95
CA PHE A 81 7.61 -10.58 -6.13
C PHE A 81 7.42 -11.49 -4.91
N ALA A 82 7.05 -10.87 -3.78
CA ALA A 82 6.66 -11.58 -2.57
C ALA A 82 5.36 -12.39 -2.80
N ALA A 83 5.20 -13.51 -2.10
CA ALA A 83 3.99 -14.33 -2.17
C ALA A 83 2.75 -13.57 -1.66
N TRP A 84 2.88 -12.83 -0.55
CA TRP A 84 1.80 -11.98 -0.06
C TRP A 84 1.72 -10.69 -0.86
N GLN A 85 0.59 -10.46 -1.55
CA GLN A 85 0.35 -9.28 -2.36
C GLN A 85 -1.00 -8.64 -2.04
N LEU A 86 -1.06 -7.31 -2.19
CA LEU A 86 -2.30 -6.56 -2.19
C LEU A 86 -2.75 -6.38 -3.65
N LEU A 87 -3.80 -7.10 -4.03
CA LEU A 87 -4.27 -7.13 -5.42
C LEU A 87 -5.70 -6.61 -5.53
N GLU A 88 -6.04 -6.07 -6.68
CA GLU A 88 -7.38 -5.54 -6.96
C GLU A 88 -8.44 -6.61 -6.74
N LYS A 89 -9.44 -6.27 -5.94
CA LYS A 89 -10.68 -7.04 -5.88
C LYS A 89 -11.60 -6.47 -6.94
N GLU A 90 -11.97 -7.30 -7.90
CA GLU A 90 -13.09 -6.98 -8.78
C GLU A 90 -14.33 -6.89 -7.88
N ASP A 91 -14.88 -5.69 -7.77
CA ASP A 91 -16.26 -5.56 -7.34
C ASP A 91 -17.08 -6.13 -8.50
N GLY A 92 -17.75 -7.26 -8.27
CA GLY A 92 -18.51 -8.00 -9.29
C GLY A 92 -19.72 -7.24 -9.80
N THR A 93 -19.49 -6.10 -10.43
CA THR A 93 -20.43 -5.42 -11.33
C THR A 93 -19.84 -5.51 -12.73
N GLY A 94 -19.91 -6.72 -13.29
CA GLY A 94 -20.17 -6.86 -14.71
C GLY A 94 -21.64 -6.51 -14.93
N ASN A 95 -21.88 -5.54 -15.82
CA ASN A 95 -23.17 -4.97 -16.24
C ASN A 95 -24.03 -4.26 -15.18
#